data_AF-A0A0D0WT32-F1
#
_entry.id   AF-A0A0D0WT32-F1
#
_cell.length_a   1.000
_cell.length_b   1.000
_cell.length_c   1.000
_cell.angle_alpha   90.00
_cell.angle_beta   90.00
_cell.angle_gamma   90.00
#
_symmetry.space_group_name_H-M   'P 1'
#
loop_
_entity.id
_entity.type
_entity.pdbx_description
1 polymer ?
#
loop_
_entity_poly.entity_id
_entity_poly.type
_entity_poly.pdbx_seq_one_letter_code
_entity_poly.pdbx_strand_id
1 'polypeptide(L)'
;MVATLAVLPFALLGCGSDDEDAAQQPGRAPAEEAAAKSRERVQAYLDAMIAKDVAAGRGQLCAPAQAAFDAAATGPNGDFADHFTVTGATITDVRAGAGGQEVSTEITVTAGSREATRPLLFTVTRSGADWCVAREAPGGNTPEPSVTP
;
A
#
# COMPACT_ATOMS: atom_id res chain seq x y z
N MET A 1 -28.14 22.92 60.83
CA MET A 1 -27.50 23.40 59.59
C MET A 1 -26.01 23.46 59.82
N VAL A 2 -25.25 22.43 59.43
CA VAL A 2 -23.82 22.51 59.07
C VAL A 2 -23.56 21.32 58.15
N ALA A 3 -23.38 21.61 56.86
CA ALA A 3 -22.90 20.64 55.88
C ALA A 3 -21.37 20.66 55.91
N THR A 4 -20.74 19.54 56.24
CA THR A 4 -19.29 19.39 56.18
C THR A 4 -18.92 18.73 54.86
N LEU A 5 -18.37 19.53 53.93
CA LEU A 5 -17.56 19.05 52.82
C LEU A 5 -16.32 18.35 53.38
N ALA A 6 -16.07 17.11 52.93
CA ALA A 6 -14.78 16.46 53.12
C ALA A 6 -14.26 16.00 51.75
N VAL A 7 -13.03 16.42 51.48
CA VAL A 7 -12.29 16.37 50.23
C VAL A 7 -11.59 15.02 50.08
N LEU A 8 -11.64 14.45 48.87
CA LEU A 8 -10.90 13.24 48.46
C LEU A 8 -9.39 13.48 48.39
N PRO A 9 -8.58 12.44 48.68
CA PRO A 9 -7.54 12.09 47.71
C PRO A 9 -7.44 10.57 47.52
N PHE A 10 -7.79 10.08 46.32
CA PHE A 10 -7.36 8.77 45.85
C PHE A 10 -5.87 8.83 45.52
N ALA A 11 -5.04 8.49 46.49
CA ALA A 11 -3.64 8.16 46.27
C ALA A 11 -3.53 6.64 46.08
N LEU A 12 -3.45 6.18 44.83
CA LEU A 12 -2.99 4.84 44.48
C LEU A 12 -1.61 5.00 43.81
N LEU A 13 -0.55 4.73 44.57
CA LEU A 13 0.81 4.61 44.09
C LEU A 13 1.40 3.27 44.54
N GLY A 14 1.85 2.47 43.56
CA GLY A 14 2.82 1.37 43.66
C GLY A 14 2.24 0.00 44.05
N CYS A 15 2.62 -1.15 43.48
CA CYS A 15 3.79 -1.51 42.67
C CYS A 15 3.60 -2.89 41.99
N GLY A 16 4.15 -3.03 40.78
CA GLY A 16 4.66 -4.29 40.20
C GLY A 16 3.78 -4.94 39.13
N SER A 17 4.26 -5.42 37.98
CA SER A 17 5.57 -5.40 37.30
C SER A 17 5.31 -5.81 35.84
N ASP A 18 6.03 -5.18 34.90
CA ASP A 18 6.22 -5.59 33.50
C ASP A 18 4.97 -5.81 32.63
N ASP A 19 4.32 -4.71 32.23
CA ASP A 19 3.57 -4.69 30.97
C ASP A 19 3.98 -3.44 30.17
N GLU A 20 4.38 -3.69 28.92
CA GLU A 20 4.23 -2.78 27.78
C GLU A 20 5.05 -1.49 27.79
N ASP A 21 6.39 -1.60 27.70
CA ASP A 21 7.20 -0.56 27.04
C ASP A 21 7.09 -0.70 25.51
N ALA A 22 5.87 -0.57 25.00
CA ALA A 22 5.59 -0.23 23.61
C ALA A 22 5.19 1.24 23.58
N ALA A 23 6.08 2.11 24.09
CA ALA A 23 5.97 3.54 23.86
C ALA A 23 5.94 3.79 22.34
N GLN A 24 4.76 4.17 21.86
CA GLN A 24 4.46 4.57 20.49
C GLN A 24 5.58 5.46 19.93
N GLN A 25 6.52 4.88 19.16
CA GLN A 25 7.59 5.67 18.56
C GLN A 25 6.94 6.66 17.56
N PRO A 26 7.15 7.99 17.69
CA PRO A 26 6.42 8.99 16.92
C PRO A 26 6.55 8.87 15.39
N GLY A 27 7.57 8.16 14.90
CA GLY A 27 7.79 7.89 13.47
C GLY A 27 7.20 6.57 12.96
N ARG A 28 6.80 5.65 13.85
CA ARG A 28 6.29 4.33 13.46
C ARG A 28 4.86 4.40 12.94
N ALA A 29 3.98 5.12 13.64
CA ALA A 29 2.59 5.31 13.19
C ALA A 29 2.48 5.95 11.80
N PRO A 30 3.24 7.03 11.46
CA PRO A 30 3.26 7.56 10.10
C PRO A 30 3.78 6.58 9.03
N ALA A 31 4.77 5.75 9.37
CA ALA A 31 5.31 4.75 8.44
C ALA A 31 4.33 3.60 8.18
N GLU A 32 3.65 3.13 9.24
CA GLU A 32 2.62 2.10 9.13
C GLU A 32 1.39 2.58 8.36
N GLU A 33 0.95 3.83 8.58
CA GLU A 33 -0.11 4.46 7.78
C GLU A 33 0.29 4.54 6.31
N ALA A 34 1.51 4.98 6.02
CA ALA A 34 2.02 5.07 4.64
C ALA A 34 2.02 3.70 3.97
N ALA A 35 2.47 2.65 4.66
CA ALA A 35 2.47 1.29 4.13
C ALA A 35 1.04 0.77 3.88
N ALA A 36 0.11 1.00 4.82
CA ALA A 36 -1.28 0.59 4.67
C ALA A 36 -1.97 1.30 3.50
N LYS A 37 -1.84 2.63 3.39
CA LYS A 37 -2.40 3.41 2.29
C LYS A 37 -1.81 3.07 0.93
N SER A 38 -0.52 2.72 0.91
CA SER A 38 0.14 2.30 -0.32
C SER A 38 -0.34 0.94 -0.78
N ARG A 39 -0.50 -0.01 0.16
CA ARG A 39 -1.09 -1.32 -0.13
C ARG A 39 -2.52 -1.18 -0.65
N GLU A 40 -3.37 -0.41 0.02
CA GLU A 40 -4.76 -0.15 -0.41
C GLU A 40 -4.80 0.40 -1.83
N ARG A 41 -3.96 1.41 -2.12
CA ARG A 41 -3.95 2.07 -3.43
C ARG A 41 -3.50 1.15 -4.55
N VAL A 42 -2.46 0.35 -4.32
CA VAL A 42 -1.96 -0.60 -5.32
C VAL A 42 -2.95 -1.75 -5.50
N GLN A 43 -3.56 -2.27 -4.43
CA GLN A 43 -4.59 -3.30 -4.55
C GLN A 43 -5.74 -2.84 -5.44
N ALA A 44 -6.24 -1.61 -5.25
CA ALA A 44 -7.29 -1.05 -6.10
C ALA A 44 -6.89 -0.95 -7.58
N TYR A 45 -5.60 -0.70 -7.88
CA TYR A 45 -5.09 -0.68 -9.25
C TYR A 45 -5.01 -2.10 -9.84
N LEU A 46 -4.53 -3.07 -9.06
CA LEU A 46 -4.49 -4.48 -9.44
C LEU A 46 -5.90 -5.02 -9.72
N ASP A 47 -6.87 -4.69 -8.87
CA ASP A 47 -8.26 -5.08 -9.04
C ASP A 47 -8.86 -4.48 -10.32
N ALA A 48 -8.51 -3.22 -10.63
CA ALA A 48 -8.91 -2.58 -11.89
C ALA A 48 -8.29 -3.27 -13.11
N MET A 49 -7.03 -3.70 -13.05
CA MET A 49 -6.39 -4.48 -14.13
C MET A 49 -7.11 -5.82 -14.36
N ILE A 50 -7.43 -6.55 -13.28
CA ILE A 50 -8.17 -7.82 -13.34
C ILE A 50 -9.57 -7.59 -13.95
N ALA A 51 -10.25 -6.54 -13.53
CA ALA A 51 -11.58 -6.18 -14.04
C ALA A 51 -11.57 -5.53 -15.43
N LYS A 52 -10.38 -5.21 -15.97
CA LYS A 52 -10.19 -4.37 -17.17
C LYS A 52 -10.89 -3.01 -17.09
N ASP A 53 -10.95 -2.42 -15.91
CA ASP A 53 -11.53 -1.10 -15.69
C ASP A 53 -10.46 -0.01 -15.82
N VAL A 54 -10.31 0.52 -17.03
CA VAL A 54 -9.35 1.58 -17.36
C VAL A 54 -9.58 2.84 -16.52
N ALA A 55 -10.85 3.18 -16.23
CA ALA A 55 -11.17 4.39 -15.46
C ALA A 55 -10.82 4.22 -13.98
N ALA A 56 -11.11 3.06 -13.40
CA ALA A 56 -10.72 2.74 -12.04
C ALA A 56 -9.19 2.68 -11.87
N GLY A 57 -8.47 2.09 -12.84
CA GLY A 57 -7.02 2.05 -12.87
C GLY A 57 -6.42 3.45 -12.95
N ARG A 58 -6.88 4.26 -13.91
CA ARG A 58 -6.51 5.67 -14.03
C ARG A 58 -6.71 6.44 -12.73
N GLY A 59 -7.81 6.19 -12.02
CA GLY A 59 -8.16 6.86 -10.77
C GLY A 59 -7.18 6.60 -9.61
N GLN A 60 -6.33 5.57 -9.70
CA GLN A 60 -5.31 5.30 -8.69
C GLN A 60 -4.01 6.07 -8.93
N LEU A 61 -3.81 6.59 -10.14
CA LEU A 61 -2.57 7.24 -10.55
C LEU A 61 -2.53 8.71 -10.15
N CYS A 62 -1.34 9.20 -9.82
CA CYS A 62 -1.11 10.63 -9.63
C CYS A 62 -1.35 11.39 -10.94
N ALA A 63 -1.85 12.63 -10.85
CA ALA A 63 -2.21 13.44 -12.01
C ALA A 63 -1.10 13.56 -13.10
N PRO A 64 0.21 13.62 -12.77
CA PRO A 64 1.24 13.62 -13.80
C PRO A 64 1.40 12.28 -14.55
N ALA A 65 1.12 11.14 -13.91
CA ALA A 65 1.25 9.80 -14.51
C ALA A 65 0.04 9.44 -15.40
N GLN A 66 -1.10 10.05 -15.10
CA GLN A 66 -2.38 9.86 -15.79
C GLN A 66 -2.31 10.08 -17.32
N ALA A 67 -1.58 11.09 -17.80
CA ALA A 67 -1.49 11.35 -19.24
C ALA A 67 -0.70 10.25 -19.98
N ALA A 68 0.37 9.73 -19.38
CA ALA A 68 1.13 8.62 -19.94
C ALA A 68 0.30 7.33 -19.95
N PHE A 69 -0.49 7.11 -18.89
CA PHE A 69 -1.45 6.01 -18.81
C PHE A 69 -2.48 6.09 -19.94
N ASP A 70 -3.14 7.23 -20.17
CA ASP A 70 -4.15 7.36 -21.22
C ASP A 70 -3.59 7.05 -22.63
N ALA A 71 -2.31 7.35 -22.85
CA ALA A 71 -1.65 7.09 -24.12
C ALA A 71 -1.25 5.62 -24.31
N ALA A 72 -1.00 4.89 -23.22
CA ALA A 72 -0.34 3.58 -23.28
C ALA A 72 -1.16 2.42 -22.74
N ALA A 73 -2.10 2.65 -21.81
CA ALA A 73 -2.73 1.61 -20.99
C ALA A 73 -3.42 0.51 -21.79
N THR A 74 -4.02 0.83 -22.93
CA THR A 74 -4.67 -0.15 -23.82
C THR A 74 -3.87 -0.42 -25.10
N GLY A 75 -2.67 0.14 -25.20
CA GLY A 75 -1.76 -0.09 -26.33
C GLY A 75 -1.15 -1.50 -26.32
N PRO A 76 -0.33 -1.87 -27.31
CA PRO A 76 0.20 -3.24 -27.45
C PRO A 76 1.00 -3.77 -26.26
N ASN A 77 1.46 -2.91 -25.35
CA ASN A 77 2.20 -3.31 -24.15
C ASN A 77 1.58 -2.73 -22.87
N GLY A 78 0.38 -2.15 -22.94
CA GLY A 78 -0.23 -1.48 -21.80
C GLY A 78 -1.00 -2.44 -20.91
N ASP A 79 -1.00 -2.23 -19.60
CA ASP A 79 -1.50 -3.18 -18.58
C ASP A 79 -3.00 -3.50 -18.66
N PHE A 80 -3.74 -2.76 -19.50
CA PHE A 80 -5.17 -2.93 -19.76
C PHE A 80 -5.45 -3.41 -21.20
N ALA A 81 -4.43 -3.80 -21.96
CA ALA A 81 -4.58 -4.16 -23.36
C ALA A 81 -5.47 -5.38 -23.57
N ASP A 82 -6.25 -5.38 -24.66
CA ASP A 82 -7.25 -6.41 -24.94
C ASP A 82 -6.68 -7.83 -25.14
N HIS A 83 -5.44 -7.93 -25.61
CA HIS A 83 -4.83 -9.19 -26.05
C HIS A 83 -4.25 -10.05 -24.91
N PHE A 84 -4.25 -9.54 -23.68
CA PHE A 84 -3.96 -10.33 -22.49
C PHE A 84 -5.00 -10.12 -21.39
N THR A 85 -5.02 -11.02 -20.42
CA THR A 85 -5.90 -10.95 -19.24
C THR A 85 -5.04 -11.11 -18.00
N VAL A 86 -5.21 -10.23 -17.03
CA VAL A 86 -4.63 -10.42 -15.70
C VAL A 86 -5.59 -11.31 -14.90
N THR A 87 -5.17 -12.53 -14.59
CA THR A 87 -6.01 -13.54 -13.91
C THR A 87 -5.74 -13.63 -12.42
N GLY A 88 -4.63 -13.06 -11.95
CA GLY A 88 -4.29 -12.97 -10.54
C GLY A 88 -3.26 -11.88 -10.29
N ALA A 89 -3.28 -11.32 -9.09
CA ALA A 89 -2.31 -10.35 -8.63
C ALA A 89 -2.11 -10.46 -7.13
N THR A 90 -0.87 -10.41 -6.67
CA THR A 90 -0.51 -10.50 -5.24
C THR A 90 0.51 -9.44 -4.89
N ILE A 91 0.31 -8.73 -3.78
CA ILE A 91 1.32 -7.85 -3.19
C ILE A 91 2.26 -8.71 -2.33
N THR A 92 3.56 -8.69 -2.64
CA THR A 92 4.57 -9.53 -1.98
C THR A 92 5.39 -8.77 -0.94
N ASP A 93 5.53 -7.45 -1.10
CA ASP A 93 6.34 -6.63 -0.20
C ASP A 93 5.87 -5.15 -0.22
N VAL A 94 6.01 -4.46 0.90
CA VAL A 94 5.73 -3.02 1.04
C VAL A 94 6.80 -2.40 1.93
N ARG A 95 7.54 -1.41 1.42
CA ARG A 95 8.60 -0.73 2.17
C ARG A 95 8.78 0.72 1.77
N ALA A 96 9.45 1.51 2.61
CA ALA A 96 9.85 2.86 2.25
C ALA A 96 11.00 2.82 1.21
N GLY A 97 10.91 3.66 0.18
CA GLY A 97 11.92 3.88 -0.85
C GLY A 97 12.20 5.37 -1.08
N ALA A 98 13.14 5.67 -1.97
CA ALA A 98 13.60 7.05 -2.20
C ALA A 98 12.52 7.97 -2.80
N GLY A 99 11.57 7.41 -3.56
CA GLY A 99 10.49 8.13 -4.22
C GLY A 99 9.14 8.10 -3.50
N GLY A 100 9.04 7.43 -2.35
CA GLY A 100 7.79 7.15 -1.67
C GLY A 100 7.76 5.72 -1.12
N GLN A 101 6.57 5.19 -0.86
CA GLN A 101 6.41 3.77 -0.53
C GLN A 101 6.52 2.93 -1.79
N GLU A 102 7.31 1.88 -1.73
CA GLU A 102 7.50 0.88 -2.76
C GLU A 102 6.66 -0.34 -2.44
N VAL A 103 5.85 -0.78 -3.41
CA VAL A 103 4.98 -1.95 -3.30
C VAL A 103 5.36 -2.92 -4.40
N SER A 104 5.92 -4.06 -4.02
CA SER A 104 6.27 -5.13 -4.95
C SER A 104 5.08 -6.07 -5.12
N THR A 105 4.86 -6.48 -6.36
CA THR A 105 3.73 -7.34 -6.72
C THR A 105 4.16 -8.42 -7.70
N GLU A 106 3.38 -9.49 -7.74
CA GLU A 106 3.41 -10.48 -8.82
C GLU A 106 2.03 -10.54 -9.46
N ILE A 107 1.98 -10.39 -10.79
CA ILE A 107 0.75 -10.55 -11.57
C ILE A 107 0.85 -11.77 -12.47
N THR A 108 -0.25 -12.50 -12.63
CA THR A 108 -0.38 -13.60 -13.57
C THR A 108 -1.11 -13.10 -14.80
N VAL A 109 -0.45 -13.20 -15.95
CA VAL A 109 -0.96 -12.70 -17.24
C VAL A 109 -1.16 -13.87 -18.18
N THR A 110 -2.34 -13.96 -18.77
CA THR A 110 -2.69 -14.95 -19.79
C THR A 110 -2.84 -14.27 -21.15
N ALA A 111 -2.21 -14.82 -22.19
CA ALA A 111 -2.37 -14.39 -23.58
C ALA A 111 -2.60 -15.62 -24.47
N GLY A 112 -3.85 -15.84 -24.89
CA GLY A 112 -4.26 -17.08 -25.54
C GLY A 112 -4.11 -18.28 -24.61
N SER A 113 -3.31 -19.28 -25.01
CA SER A 113 -3.01 -20.47 -24.18
C SER A 113 -1.76 -20.33 -23.31
N ARG A 114 -1.06 -19.20 -23.38
CA ARG A 114 0.17 -18.95 -22.63
C ARG A 114 -0.15 -18.18 -21.36
N GLU A 115 0.46 -18.60 -20.27
CA GLU A 115 0.38 -17.92 -18.98
C GLU A 115 1.79 -17.59 -18.51
N ALA A 116 1.94 -16.45 -17.84
CA ALA A 116 3.21 -16.06 -17.27
C ALA A 116 3.04 -15.13 -16.06
N THR A 117 3.88 -15.31 -15.03
CA THR A 117 3.96 -14.39 -13.90
C THR A 117 4.94 -13.27 -14.20
N ARG A 118 4.59 -12.03 -13.83
CA ARG A 118 5.41 -10.83 -14.02
C ARG A 118 5.51 -10.06 -12.70
N PRO A 119 6.72 -9.72 -12.25
CA PRO A 119 6.89 -8.83 -11.12
C PRO A 119 6.68 -7.37 -11.56
N LEU A 120 5.92 -6.61 -10.77
CA LEU A 120 5.75 -5.16 -10.92
C LEU A 120 6.04 -4.44 -9.61
N LEU A 121 6.75 -3.32 -9.72
CA LEU A 121 7.09 -2.41 -8.63
C LEU A 121 6.31 -1.12 -8.80
N PHE A 122 5.49 -0.81 -7.80
CA PHE A 122 4.78 0.45 -7.73
C PHE A 122 5.46 1.40 -6.75
N THR A 123 5.56 2.67 -7.12
CA THR A 123 5.92 3.74 -6.17
C THR A 123 4.67 4.56 -5.87
N VAL A 124 4.26 4.55 -4.61
CA VAL A 124 3.13 5.33 -4.10
C VAL A 124 3.68 6.54 -3.33
N THR A 125 3.11 7.71 -3.61
CA THR A 125 3.48 8.95 -2.92
C THR A 125 2.25 9.67 -2.40
N ARG A 126 2.48 10.57 -1.44
CA ARG A 126 1.44 11.46 -0.93
C ARG A 126 1.35 12.69 -1.82
N SER A 127 0.17 12.96 -2.37
CA SER A 127 -0.15 14.15 -3.16
C SER A 127 -1.22 14.97 -2.41
N GLY A 128 -0.78 16.00 -1.70
CA GLY A 128 -1.67 16.75 -0.80
C GLY A 128 -2.18 15.89 0.36
N ALA A 129 -3.50 15.77 0.49
CA ALA A 129 -4.13 14.93 1.50
C ALA A 129 -4.26 13.45 1.07
N ASP A 130 -4.08 13.15 -0.22
CA ASP A 130 -4.32 11.83 -0.79
C ASP A 130 -3.03 11.06 -1.09
N TRP A 131 -3.17 9.75 -1.30
CA TRP A 131 -2.11 8.86 -1.77
C TRP A 131 -2.41 8.41 -3.19
N CYS A 132 -1.41 8.34 -4.06
CA CYS A 132 -1.57 7.92 -5.44
C CYS A 132 -0.32 7.18 -5.97
N VAL A 133 -0.50 6.33 -6.97
CA VAL A 133 0.60 5.66 -7.67
C VAL A 133 1.30 6.69 -8.57
N ALA A 134 2.55 6.99 -8.25
CA ALA A 134 3.37 7.94 -9.01
C ALA A 134 4.12 7.25 -10.15
N ARG A 135 4.41 5.95 -10.01
CA ARG A 135 5.17 5.17 -10.98
C ARG A 135 4.81 3.69 -10.87
N GLU A 136 4.83 3.04 -12.03
CA GLU A 136 4.85 1.60 -12.21
C GLU A 136 6.11 1.23 -13.00
N ALA A 137 6.78 0.14 -12.64
CA ALA A 137 7.95 -0.36 -13.35
C ALA A 137 8.04 -1.90 -13.28
N PRO A 138 8.64 -2.56 -14.28
CA PRO A 138 8.94 -3.99 -14.18
C PRO A 138 9.89 -4.29 -13.02
N GLY A 139 9.65 -5.41 -12.33
CA GLY A 139 10.51 -5.88 -11.23
C GLY A 139 9.85 -5.76 -9.85
N GLY A 140 10.67 -5.79 -8.82
CA GLY A 140 10.22 -5.77 -7.43
C GLY A 140 11.41 -5.84 -6.49
N ASN A 141 11.18 -5.51 -5.23
CA ASN A 141 12.15 -5.74 -4.18
C ASN A 141 12.16 -7.24 -3.83
N THR A 142 13.34 -7.78 -3.56
CA THR A 142 13.45 -9.13 -2.99
C THR A 142 12.85 -9.09 -1.58
N PRO A 143 11.85 -9.93 -1.26
CA PRO A 143 11.29 -9.98 0.08
C PRO A 143 12.36 -10.30 1.11
N GLU A 144 12.31 -9.64 2.27
CA GLU A 144 13.20 -9.99 3.37
C GLU A 144 12.90 -11.43 3.86
N PRO A 145 13.92 -12.25 4.11
CA PRO A 145 13.71 -13.61 4.59
C PRO A 145 13.00 -13.56 5.96
N SER A 146 11.92 -14.32 6.10
CA SER A 146 11.23 -14.47 7.37
C SER A 146 12.14 -15.20 8.37
N VAL A 147 12.70 -14.47 9.33
CA VAL A 147 13.43 -15.09 10.45
C VAL A 147 12.37 -15.72 11.36
N THR A 148 12.26 -17.05 11.32
CA THR A 148 11.41 -17.80 12.25
C THR A 148 12.19 -18.01 13.55
N PRO A 149 11.64 -17.64 14.73
CA PRO A 149 12.32 -17.81 16.02
C PRO A 149 12.50 -19.28 16.44
#